data_AF-A0A1A0MHQ6-F1
#
_entry.id   AF-A0A1A0MHQ6-F1
#
_cell.length_a   1.000
_cell.length_b   1.000
_cell.length_c   1.000
_cell.angle_alpha   90.00
_cell.angle_beta   90.00
_cell.angle_gamma   90.00
#
_symmetry.space_group_name_H-M   'P 1'
#
loop_
_entity.id
_entity.type
_entity.pdbx_description
1 polymer ?
#
loop_
_entity_poly.entity_id
_entity_poly.type
_entity_poly.pdbx_seq_one_letter_code
_entity_poly.pdbx_strand_id
1 'polypeptide(L)' 'MKPGTVQDLDGLTLGEALKCLPDEPIQHIKSSLLHLVWRQELLIDLSAPLSGRTELRRPA' A
#
# COMPACT_ATOMS: atom_id res chain seq x y z
N MET A 1 15.98 -8.92 15.87
CA MET A 1 15.05 -8.74 14.73
C MET A 1 15.34 -7.37 14.13
N LYS A 2 15.76 -7.27 12.86
CA LYS A 2 16.15 -5.99 12.25
C LYS A 2 14.90 -5.16 11.92
N PRO A 3 14.91 -3.83 12.11
CA PRO A 3 13.76 -2.97 11.85
C PRO A 3 13.44 -2.93 10.36
N GLY A 4 12.14 -2.93 10.07
CA GLY A 4 11.45 -2.76 8.79
C GLY A 4 12.31 -2.61 7.53
N THR A 5 12.48 -3.69 6.78
CA THR A 5 12.72 -3.57 5.34
C THR A 5 11.43 -3.05 4.73
N VAL A 6 11.41 -1.79 4.32
CA VAL A 6 10.32 -1.26 3.48
C VAL A 6 10.32 -2.12 2.22
N GLN A 7 9.36 -3.04 2.09
CA GLN A 7 9.12 -3.70 0.80
C GLN A 7 8.80 -2.59 -0.19
N ASP A 8 9.41 -2.64 -1.37
CA ASP A 8 9.06 -1.69 -2.40
C ASP A 8 7.58 -1.89 -2.77
N LEU A 9 6.81 -0.81 -2.65
CA LEU A 9 5.36 -0.83 -2.88
C LEU A 9 5.02 -0.51 -4.35
N ASP A 10 5.99 -0.04 -5.14
CA ASP A 10 5.76 0.26 -6.56
C ASP A 10 5.47 -1.03 -7.35
N GLY A 11 4.35 -1.04 -8.06
CA GLY A 11 3.90 -2.18 -8.85
C GLY A 11 3.16 -3.26 -8.06
N LEU A 12 3.09 -3.18 -6.72
CA LEU A 12 2.26 -4.09 -5.94
C LEU A 12 0.79 -3.74 -6.04
N THR A 13 -0.07 -4.75 -5.99
CA THR A 13 -1.50 -4.53 -5.80
C THR A 13 -1.82 -4.20 -4.34
N LEU A 14 -2.94 -3.52 -4.09
CA LEU A 14 -3.44 -3.24 -2.75
C LEU A 14 -3.63 -4.54 -1.95
N GLY A 15 -4.06 -5.63 -2.59
CA GLY A 15 -4.21 -6.94 -1.95
C GLY A 15 -2.89 -7.59 -1.53
N GLU A 16 -1.80 -7.34 -2.25
CA GLU A 16 -0.45 -7.78 -1.89
C GLU A 16 0.14 -6.91 -0.78
N ALA A 17 0.02 -5.58 -0.92
CA ALA A 17 0.50 -4.63 0.06
C ALA A 17 -0.17 -4.80 1.43
N LEU A 18 -1.45 -5.18 1.48
CA LEU A 18 -2.14 -5.48 2.74
C LEU A 18 -1.58 -6.72 3.47
N LYS A 19 -0.75 -7.53 2.83
CA LYS A 19 -0.11 -8.73 3.41
C LYS A 19 1.36 -8.52 3.75
N CYS A 20 1.90 -7.30 3.59
CA CYS A 20 3.33 -7.03 3.74
C CYS A 20 3.85 -7.23 5.18
N LEU A 21 2.96 -7.12 6.18
CA LEU A 21 3.26 -7.29 7.60
C LEU A 21 2.26 -8.29 8.22
N PRO A 22 2.59 -9.60 8.23
CA PRO A 22 1.63 -10.65 8.62
C PRO A 22 1.22 -10.58 10.10
N ASP A 23 2.05 -9.97 10.95
CA ASP A 23 1.80 -9.85 12.39
C ASP A 23 1.01 -8.58 12.76
N GLU A 24 0.78 -7.68 11.81
CA GLU A 24 0.06 -6.43 12.06
C GLU A 24 -1.43 -6.53 11.70
N PRO A 25 -2.34 -5.91 12.48
CA PRO A 25 -3.74 -5.82 12.11
C PRO A 25 -3.91 -5.15 10.75
N ILE A 26 -4.68 -5.81 9.86
CA ILE A 26 -4.93 -5.33 8.49
C ILE A 26 -5.43 -3.88 8.42
N GLN A 27 -6.17 -3.41 9.44
CA GLN A 27 -6.67 -2.04 9.49
C GLN A 27 -5.56 -1.00 9.66
N HIS A 28 -4.47 -1.33 10.35
CA HIS A 28 -3.29 -0.47 10.49
C HIS A 28 -2.50 -0.38 9.17
N ILE A 29 -2.34 -1.51 8.49
CA ILE A 29 -1.68 -1.55 7.17
C ILE A 29 -2.51 -0.73 6.18
N LYS A 30 -3.83 -0.96 6.16
CA LYS A 30 -4.77 -0.24 5.30
C LYS A 30 -4.76 1.27 5.55
N SER A 31 -4.83 1.71 6.80
CA SER A 31 -4.81 3.14 7.12
C SER A 31 -3.47 3.79 6.75
N SER A 32 -2.36 3.07 6.93
CA SER A 32 -1.02 3.54 6.51
C SER A 32 -0.92 3.71 5.00
N LEU A 33 -1.37 2.72 4.21
CA LEU A 33 -1.38 2.82 2.75
C LEU A 33 -2.25 3.98 2.26
N LEU A 34 -3.45 4.12 2.82
CA LEU A 34 -4.35 5.24 2.48
C LEU A 34 -3.76 6.60 2.90
N HIS A 35 -3.02 6.66 4.00
CA HIS A 35 -2.31 7.86 4.42
C HIS A 35 -1.21 8.24 3.41
N LEU A 36 -0.41 7.28 2.94
CA LEU A 36 0.61 7.53 1.92
C LEU A 36 0.00 8.00 0.60
N VAL A 37 -1.15 7.44 0.20
CA VAL A 37 -1.91 7.90 -0.96
C VAL A 37 -2.40 9.34 -0.78
N TRP A 38 -2.97 9.66 0.39
CA TRP A 38 -3.41 11.01 0.72
C TRP A 38 -2.25 12.03 0.67
N ARG A 39 -1.07 11.60 1.11
CA ARG A 39 0.17 12.39 1.07
C ARG A 39 0.79 12.51 -0.31
N GLN A 40 0.25 11.83 -1.32
CA GLN A 40 0.82 11.71 -2.67
C GLN A 40 2.22 11.06 -2.66
N GLU A 41 2.52 10.25 -1.64
CA GLU A 41 3.74 9.43 -1.54
C GLU A 41 3.54 8.05 -2.20
N LEU A 42 2.28 7.66 -2.40
CA LEU A 42 1.84 6.59 -3.28
C LEU A 42 0.73 7.12 -4.20
N LEU A 43 0.66 6.56 -5.39
CA LEU A 43 -0.35 6.85 -6.40
C LEU A 43 -1.20 5.59 -6.64
N ILE A 44 -2.50 5.80 -6.84
CA ILE A 44 -3.45 4.76 -7.26
C ILE A 44 -4.42 5.34 -8.29
N ASP A 45 -4.90 4.51 -9.21
CA ASP A 45 -5.97 4.90 -10.12
C ASP A 45 -7.31 4.98 -9.35
N LEU A 46 -7.88 6.18 -9.33
CA LEU A 46 -9.18 6.47 -8.71
C LEU A 46 -10.33 6.60 -9.73
N SER A 47 -10.07 6.32 -11.02
CA SER A 47 -11.11 6.32 -12.05
C SER A 47 -12.07 5.12 -11.93
N ALA A 48 -11.71 4.12 -11.12
CA ALA A 48 -12.51 2.94 -10.81
C ALA A 48 -12.60 2.70 -9.29
N PRO A 49 -13.64 1.97 -8.81
CA PRO A 49 -13.72 1.57 -7.41
C PRO A 49 -12.48 0.78 -6.97
N LEU A 50 -12.01 1.06 -5.75
CA LEU A 50 -10.86 0.37 -5.18
C LEU A 50 -11.13 -1.12 -5.00
N SER A 51 -10.15 -1.94 -5.36
CA SER A 51 -10.19 -3.38 -5.17
C SER A 51 -8.83 -3.91 -4.75
N GLY A 52 -8.77 -5.19 -4.39
CA GLY A 52 -7.49 -5.86 -4.14
C GLY A 52 -6.55 -5.88 -5.35
N ARG A 53 -7.03 -5.56 -6.56
CA ARG A 53 -6.23 -5.48 -7.80
C ARG A 53 -5.73 -4.08 -8.12
N THR A 54 -6.12 -3.07 -7.34
CA THR A 54 -5.65 -1.69 -7.55
C THR A 54 -4.12 -1.65 -7.38
N GLU A 55 -3.41 -1.26 -8.43
CA GLU A 55 -1.95 -1.13 -8.39
C GLU A 55 -1.52 0.13 -7.63
N LEU A 56 -0.50 -0.02 -6.80
CA LEU A 56 0.21 1.06 -6.12
C LEU A 56 1.39 1.49 -6.98
N ARG A 57 1.57 2.80 -7.15
CA ARG A 57 2.70 3.37 -7.88
C ARG A 57 3.42 4.42 -7.03
N ARG A 58 4.70 4.66 -7.30
CA ARG A 58 5.41 5.83 -6.76
C ARG A 58 5.32 7.03 -7.71
N PRO A 59 5.30 8.27 -7.19
CA PRO A 59 5.55 9.46 -8.01
C PRO A 59 6.92 9.36 -8.70
N ALA A 60 7.01 9.92 -9.91
CA ALA A 60 8.26 9.99 -10.69
C ALA A 60 9.29 10.92 -10.06
#